data_AF-A0A1A0WFT4-F1
#
_entry.id   AF-A0A1A0WFT4-F1
#
_cell.length_a   1.000
_cell.length_b   1.000
_cell.length_c   1.000
_cell.angle_alpha   90.00
_cell.angle_beta   90.00
_cell.angle_gamma   90.00
#
_symmetry.space_group_name_H-M   'P 1'
#
loop_
_entity.id
_entity.type
_entity.pdbx_description
1 polymer ?
#
loop_
_entity_poly.entity_id
_entity_poly.type
_entity_poly.pdbx_seq_one_letter_code
_entity_poly.pdbx_strand_id
1 'polypeptide(L)'
;MLSVEDWAEIRRLRRSERLPISEVARVLGISRNTVKAALASQGPPKYERAPAGSVVDEVEPRIRELLAAYPRMPATVIAERIGWSYSIRTLSERVRELRPVYLPPDPASRTIYVAGEIAQCDF
;
A
#
# COMPACT_ATOMS: atom_id res chain seq x y z
N MET A 1 -7.20 -20.48 5.24
CA MET A 1 -6.53 -20.08 3.99
C MET A 1 -6.07 -21.35 3.31
N LEU A 2 -6.32 -21.49 2.00
CA LEU A 2 -5.78 -22.60 1.21
C LEU A 2 -4.29 -22.33 0.98
N SER A 3 -3.40 -23.26 1.35
CA SER A 3 -1.97 -23.09 1.08
C SER A 3 -1.67 -23.28 -0.42
N VAL A 4 -0.44 -22.99 -0.84
CA VAL A 4 0.01 -23.23 -2.21
C VAL A 4 0.05 -24.75 -2.49
N GLU A 5 0.41 -25.51 -1.47
CA GLU A 5 0.47 -26.97 -1.48
C GLU A 5 -0.94 -27.58 -1.65
N ASP A 6 -1.92 -27.11 -0.88
CA ASP A 6 -3.31 -27.56 -0.99
C ASP A 6 -3.88 -27.23 -2.37
N TRP A 7 -3.54 -26.06 -2.92
CA TRP A 7 -3.96 -25.65 -4.25
C TRP A 7 -3.36 -26.54 -5.35
N ALA A 8 -2.08 -26.88 -5.25
CA ALA A 8 -1.42 -27.80 -6.17
C ALA A 8 -2.01 -29.21 -6.07
N GLU A 9 -2.28 -29.69 -4.86
CA GLU A 9 -2.83 -31.01 -4.60
C GLU A 9 -4.24 -31.18 -5.17
N ILE A 10 -5.11 -30.18 -5.00
CA ILE A 10 -6.44 -30.15 -5.64
C ILE A 10 -6.34 -30.31 -7.17
N ARG A 11 -5.37 -29.63 -7.79
CA ARG A 11 -5.17 -29.68 -9.25
C ARG A 11 -4.58 -31.02 -9.69
N ARG A 12 -3.66 -31.60 -8.92
CA ARG A 12 -3.08 -32.93 -9.16
C ARG A 12 -4.18 -34.01 -9.15
N LEU A 13 -4.98 -34.06 -8.08
CA LEU A 13 -6.09 -35.00 -7.94
C LEU A 13 -7.13 -34.86 -9.06
N ARG A 14 -7.40 -33.63 -9.51
CA ARG A 14 -8.38 -33.39 -10.57
C ARG A 14 -7.84 -33.67 -11.98
N ARG A 15 -6.63 -33.23 -12.30
CA ARG A 15 -6.10 -33.25 -13.68
C ARG A 15 -5.34 -34.54 -13.99
N SER A 16 -4.54 -35.03 -13.05
CA SER A 16 -3.76 -36.26 -13.24
C SER A 16 -4.57 -37.50 -12.90
N GLU A 17 -5.25 -37.50 -11.75
CA GLU A 17 -6.01 -38.67 -11.26
C GLU A 17 -7.49 -38.67 -11.70
N ARG A 18 -7.97 -37.58 -12.34
CA ARG A 18 -9.33 -37.42 -12.88
C ARG A 18 -10.45 -37.63 -11.84
N LEU A 19 -10.16 -37.41 -10.56
CA LEU A 19 -11.14 -37.56 -9.49
C LEU A 19 -12.31 -36.54 -9.62
N PRO A 20 -13.53 -36.93 -9.26
CA PRO A 20 -14.67 -36.00 -9.20
C PRO A 20 -14.47 -34.97 -8.08
N ILE A 21 -14.95 -33.73 -8.30
CA ILE A 21 -14.83 -32.62 -7.33
C ILE A 21 -15.32 -33.01 -5.92
N SER A 22 -16.36 -33.85 -5.85
CA SER A 22 -16.90 -34.34 -4.59
C SER A 22 -15.96 -35.25 -3.82
N GLU A 23 -15.17 -36.05 -4.53
CA GLU A 23 -14.22 -36.97 -3.91
C GLU A 23 -12.97 -36.22 -3.49
N VAL A 24 -12.48 -35.28 -4.31
CA VAL A 24 -11.40 -34.36 -3.92
C VAL A 24 -11.75 -33.59 -2.64
N ALA A 25 -12.98 -33.06 -2.56
CA ALA A 25 -13.47 -32.38 -1.37
C ALA A 25 -13.50 -33.30 -0.13
N ARG A 26 -13.89 -34.57 -0.31
CA ARG A 26 -13.94 -35.56 0.77
C ARG A 26 -12.55 -35.97 1.25
N VAL A 27 -11.62 -36.23 0.32
CA VAL A 27 -10.24 -36.66 0.61
C VAL A 27 -9.48 -35.57 1.35
N LEU A 28 -9.63 -34.31 0.91
CA LEU A 28 -8.93 -33.17 1.50
C LEU A 28 -9.68 -32.51 2.67
N GLY A 29 -10.91 -32.94 2.98
CA GLY A 29 -11.71 -32.36 4.08
C GLY A 29 -12.11 -30.91 3.87
N ILE A 30 -12.21 -30.45 2.61
CA ILE A 30 -12.53 -29.05 2.26
C ILE A 30 -13.86 -28.94 1.53
N SER A 31 -14.42 -27.73 1.48
CA SER A 31 -15.69 -27.51 0.78
C SER A 31 -15.56 -27.72 -0.73
N ARG A 32 -16.62 -28.24 -1.38
CA ARG A 32 -16.71 -28.33 -2.85
C ARG A 32 -16.51 -26.97 -3.52
N ASN A 33 -16.91 -25.87 -2.87
CA ASN A 33 -16.73 -24.52 -3.38
C ASN A 33 -15.26 -24.10 -3.38
N THR A 34 -14.50 -24.50 -2.35
CA THR A 34 -13.05 -24.30 -2.28
C THR A 34 -12.33 -25.05 -3.40
N VAL A 35 -12.72 -26.30 -3.67
CA VAL A 35 -12.17 -27.08 -4.81
C VAL A 35 -12.46 -26.39 -6.14
N LYS A 36 -13.70 -25.94 -6.36
CA LYS A 36 -14.06 -25.20 -7.58
C LYS A 36 -13.26 -23.91 -7.74
N ALA A 37 -13.11 -23.14 -6.68
CA ALA A 37 -12.34 -21.89 -6.68
C ALA A 37 -10.85 -22.14 -6.98
N ALA A 38 -10.25 -23.16 -6.37
CA ALA A 38 -8.86 -23.55 -6.61
C ALA A 38 -8.62 -23.98 -8.07
N LEU A 39 -9.57 -24.71 -8.67
CA LEU A 39 -9.50 -25.14 -10.07
C LEU A 39 -9.69 -23.98 -11.07
N ALA A 40 -10.54 -23.00 -10.72
CA ALA A 40 -10.77 -21.81 -11.54
C ALA A 40 -9.58 -20.84 -11.54
N SER A 41 -8.82 -20.78 -10.44
CA SER A 41 -7.62 -19.95 -10.37
C SER A 41 -6.53 -20.45 -11.31
N GLN A 42 -5.95 -19.56 -12.13
CA GLN A 42 -4.84 -19.87 -13.02
C GLN A 42 -3.48 -19.89 -12.30
N GLY A 43 -3.40 -19.28 -11.12
CA GLY A 43 -2.19 -19.24 -10.29
C GLY A 43 -2.47 -19.63 -8.83
N PRO A 44 -1.40 -19.81 -8.03
CA PRO A 44 -1.55 -20.12 -6.61
C PRO A 44 -2.31 -19.02 -5.87
N PRO A 45 -3.05 -19.36 -4.80
CA PRO A 45 -3.76 -18.37 -3.99
C PRO A 45 -2.76 -17.36 -3.44
N LYS A 46 -2.86 -16.10 -3.89
CA LYS A 46 -2.15 -14.99 -3.28
C LYS A 46 -3.01 -14.41 -2.17
N TYR A 47 -2.44 -14.31 -0.98
CA TYR A 47 -3.07 -13.58 0.10
C TYR A 47 -2.92 -12.08 -0.16
N GLU A 48 -3.99 -11.46 -0.64
CA GLU A 48 -4.10 -10.01 -0.75
C GLU A 48 -5.11 -9.53 0.29
N ARG A 49 -4.62 -8.95 1.38
CA ARG A 49 -5.46 -8.17 2.29
C ARG A 49 -5.49 -6.75 1.75
N ALA A 50 -6.68 -6.21 1.49
CA ALA A 50 -6.80 -4.76 1.36
C ALA A 50 -6.19 -4.14 2.64
N PRO A 51 -5.31 -3.13 2.52
CA PRO A 51 -4.76 -2.48 3.71
C PRO A 51 -5.94 -2.01 4.56
N ALA A 52 -5.91 -2.33 5.85
CA ALA A 52 -6.89 -1.78 6.77
C ALA A 52 -6.78 -0.25 6.67
N GLY A 53 -7.91 0.44 6.50
CA GLY A 53 -7.94 1.90 6.48
C GLY A 53 -7.21 2.46 7.70
N SER A 54 -6.50 3.57 7.52
CA SER A 54 -5.85 4.28 8.60
C SER A 54 -6.88 5.17 9.29
N VAL A 55 -6.78 5.30 10.61
CA VAL A 55 -7.55 6.29 11.39
C VAL A 55 -7.32 7.72 10.86
N VAL A 56 -6.19 7.95 10.18
CA VAL A 56 -5.87 9.24 9.57
C VAL A 56 -6.72 9.53 8.33
N ASP A 57 -7.28 8.50 7.67
CA ASP A 57 -8.01 8.69 6.42
C ASP A 57 -9.30 9.51 6.63
N GLU A 58 -9.93 9.40 7.79
CA GLU A 58 -11.11 10.20 8.17
C GLU A 58 -10.78 11.69 8.32
N VAL A 59 -9.60 12.02 8.83
CA VAL A 59 -9.18 13.40 9.14
C VAL A 59 -8.30 14.02 8.06
N GLU A 60 -7.90 13.25 7.04
CA GLU A 60 -7.03 13.71 5.96
C GLU A 60 -7.54 14.99 5.26
N PRO A 61 -8.84 15.14 4.92
CA PRO A 61 -9.33 16.37 4.31
C PRO A 61 -9.02 17.62 5.15
N ARG A 62 -9.14 17.51 6.48
CA ARG A 62 -8.86 18.60 7.41
C ARG A 62 -7.36 18.91 7.50
N ILE A 63 -6.51 17.89 7.43
CA ILE A 63 -5.05 18.07 7.34
C ILE A 63 -4.70 18.85 6.07
N ARG A 64 -5.32 18.49 4.94
CA ARG A 64 -5.10 19.16 3.65
C ARG A 64 -5.54 20.62 3.67
N GLU A 65 -6.67 20.94 4.29
CA GLU A 65 -7.12 22.32 4.49
C GLU A 65 -6.09 23.15 5.28
N LEU A 66 -5.57 22.59 6.38
CA LEU A 66 -4.57 23.27 7.21
C LEU A 66 -3.23 23.45 6.48
N LEU A 67 -2.79 22.46 5.70
CA LEU A 67 -1.58 22.57 4.89
C LEU A 67 -1.74 23.51 3.69
N ALA A 68 -2.94 23.59 3.11
CA ALA A 68 -3.23 24.55 2.05
C ALA A 68 -3.14 26.00 2.56
N ALA A 69 -3.68 26.27 3.75
CA ALA A 69 -3.61 27.59 4.37
C ALA A 69 -2.21 27.89 4.94
N TYR A 70 -1.55 26.90 5.55
CA TYR A 70 -0.27 27.05 6.23
C TYR A 70 0.64 25.84 5.95
N PRO A 71 1.36 25.82 4.82
CA PRO A 71 2.15 24.66 4.38
C PRO A 71 3.25 24.21 5.38
N ARG A 72 3.76 25.14 6.19
CA ARG A 72 4.80 24.87 7.19
C ARG A 72 4.26 24.54 8.58
N MET A 73 2.94 24.43 8.76
CA MET A 73 2.33 24.16 10.06
C MET A 73 2.89 22.85 10.68
N PRO A 74 3.41 22.88 11.92
CA PRO A 74 3.91 21.69 12.59
C PRO A 74 2.81 20.63 12.77
N ALA A 75 3.18 19.35 12.68
CA ALA A 75 2.22 18.24 12.83
C ALA A 75 1.55 18.22 14.20
N THR A 76 2.24 18.69 15.25
CA THR A 76 1.69 18.87 16.60
C THR A 76 0.54 19.87 16.64
N VAL A 77 0.70 21.03 15.97
CA VAL A 77 -0.34 22.06 15.88
C VAL A 77 -1.53 21.57 15.03
N ILE A 78 -1.26 20.78 13.97
CA ILE A 78 -2.31 20.12 13.20
C ILE A 78 -3.09 19.15 14.11
N ALA A 79 -2.40 18.36 14.93
CA ALA A 79 -3.01 17.41 15.87
C ALA A 79 -3.98 18.11 16.83
N GLU A 80 -3.55 19.22 17.43
CA GLU A 80 -4.39 20.02 18.33
C GLU A 80 -5.64 20.55 17.61
N ARG A 81 -5.48 21.10 16.40
CA ARG A 81 -6.56 21.73 15.64
C ARG A 81 -7.62 20.75 15.13
N ILE A 82 -7.25 19.49 14.90
CA ILE A 82 -8.19 18.45 14.46
C ILE A 82 -8.71 17.59 15.62
N GLY A 83 -8.32 17.90 16.86
CA GLY A 83 -8.71 17.11 18.03
C GLY A 83 -8.15 15.68 18.01
N TRP A 84 -6.92 15.50 17.53
CA TRP A 84 -6.30 14.19 17.35
C TRP A 84 -6.06 13.49 18.69
N SER A 85 -6.76 12.38 18.92
CA SER A 85 -6.69 11.59 20.17
C SER A 85 -5.76 10.37 20.10
N TYR A 86 -5.12 10.12 18.96
CA TYR A 86 -4.28 8.94 18.73
C TYR A 86 -2.78 9.30 18.73
N SER A 87 -1.93 8.32 18.42
CA SER A 87 -0.49 8.53 18.34
C SER A 87 -0.12 9.65 17.36
N ILE A 88 0.69 10.60 17.84
CA ILE A 88 1.22 11.70 17.02
C ILE A 88 2.09 11.18 15.87
N ARG A 89 2.68 9.99 16.00
CA ARG A 89 3.54 9.39 14.98
C ARG A 89 2.76 9.14 13.69
N THR A 90 1.58 8.53 13.79
CA THR A 90 0.73 8.22 12.64
C THR A 90 0.31 9.48 11.90
N LEU A 91 -0.07 10.52 12.64
CA LEU A 91 -0.42 11.82 12.05
C LEU A 91 0.80 12.49 11.41
N SER A 92 1.96 12.48 12.07
CA SER A 92 3.17 13.13 11.58
C SER A 92 3.72 12.47 10.31
N GLU A 93 3.65 11.14 10.22
CA GLU A 93 4.00 10.39 9.01
C GLU A 93 3.11 10.82 7.84
N ARG A 94 1.79 10.90 8.04
CA ARG A 94 0.86 11.37 7.00
C ARG A 94 1.08 12.83 6.62
N VAL A 95 1.26 13.72 7.59
CA VAL A 95 1.56 15.15 7.33
C VAL A 95 2.83 15.28 6.50
N ARG A 96 3.87 14.49 6.79
CA ARG A 96 5.12 14.48 6.03
C ARG A 96 4.91 14.04 4.57
N GLU A 97 4.04 13.08 4.31
CA GLU A 97 3.70 12.64 2.95
C GLU A 97 2.92 13.70 2.17
N LEU A 98 1.99 14.40 2.84
CA LEU A 98 1.12 15.39 2.19
C LEU A 98 1.80 16.74 1.97
N ARG A 99 2.67 17.16 2.89
CA ARG A 99 3.27 18.50 2.92
C ARG A 99 4.02 18.91 1.64
N PRO A 100 4.79 18.05 0.95
CA PRO A 100 5.49 18.43 -0.28
C PRO A 100 4.59 19.01 -1.37
N VAL A 101 3.31 18.62 -1.41
CA VAL A 101 2.33 19.14 -2.39
C VAL A 101 1.99 20.62 -2.13
N TYR A 102 2.12 21.08 -0.89
CA TYR A 102 1.71 22.42 -0.47
C TYR A 102 2.89 23.38 -0.28
N LEU A 103 4.12 22.87 -0.21
CA LEU A 103 5.30 23.72 -0.07
C LEU A 103 5.62 24.39 -1.41
N PRO A 104 6.04 25.67 -1.40
CA PRO A 104 6.59 26.27 -2.59
C PRO A 104 7.82 25.48 -3.05
N PRO A 105 8.10 25.45 -4.37
CA PRO A 105 9.33 24.86 -4.89
C PRO A 105 10.55 25.41 -4.14
N ASP A 106 11.52 24.55 -3.87
CA ASP A 106 12.76 24.96 -3.22
C ASP A 106 13.44 26.06 -4.07
N PRO A 107 13.67 27.27 -3.52
CA PRO A 107 14.36 28.33 -4.26
C PRO A 107 15.81 27.94 -4.62
N ALA A 108 16.39 26.96 -3.94
CA ALA A 108 17.69 26.40 -4.31
C ALA A 108 17.53 25.46 -5.51
N SER A 109 17.60 26.02 -6.71
CA SER A 109 17.83 25.21 -7.91
C SER A 109 19.24 24.62 -7.83
N ARG A 110 19.34 23.29 -7.80
CA ARG A 110 20.63 22.60 -7.89
C ARG A 110 21.02 22.54 -9.37
N THR A 111 21.87 23.46 -9.81
CA THR A 111 22.46 23.37 -11.15
C THR A 111 23.49 22.25 -11.16
N ILE A 112 23.30 21.27 -12.03
CA ILE A 112 24.25 20.18 -12.26
C ILE A 112 25.00 20.53 -13.54
N TYR A 113 26.33 20.46 -13.48
CA TYR A 113 27.19 20.65 -14.64
C TYR A 113 27.89 19.32 -14.95
N VAL A 114 28.01 18.99 -16.23
CA VAL A 114 28.91 17.94 -16.67
C VAL A 114 30.35 18.45 -16.71
N ALA A 115 31.33 17.55 -16.65
CA ALA A 115 32.73 17.92 -16.73
C ALA A 115 33.00 18.70 -18.04
N GLY A 116 33.51 19.93 -17.93
CA GLY A 116 33.79 20.83 -19.05
C GLY A 116 32.67 21.81 -19.42
N GLU A 117 31.51 21.78 -18.76
CA GLU A 117 30.38 22.67 -19.07
C GLU A 117 30.56 24.11 -18.56
N ILE A 118 31.40 24.32 -17.54
CA ILE A 118 31.81 25.66 -17.09
C ILE A 118 33.32 25.80 -17.20
N ALA A 119 33.76 26.92 -17.75
CA ALA A 119 35.13 27.41 -17.64
C ALA A 119 35.15 28.67 -16.77
N GLN A 120 36.16 28.77 -15.90
CA GLN A 120 36.46 29.99 -15.15
C GLN A 120 37.25 30.92 -16.06
N CYS A 121 36.69 32.11 -16.34
CA CYS A 121 37.36 33.15 -17.11
C CYS A 121 37.57 34.36 -16.20
N ASP A 122 38.72 34.39 -15.51
CA ASP A 122 39.18 35.58 -14.80
C ASP A 122 40.05 36.41 -15.77
N PHE A 123 39.87 37.73 -15.76
CA PHE A 123 40.60 38.69 -16.62
C PHE A 123 41.62 39.49 -15.81
#